data_AF-A0AAD7D135-F1
#
_entry.id   AF-A0AAD7D135-F1
#
_cell.length_a   1.000
_cell.length_b   1.000
_cell.length_c   1.000
_cell.angle_alpha   90.00
_cell.angle_beta   90.00
_cell.angle_gamma   90.00
#
_symmetry.space_group_name_H-M   'P 1'
#
loop_
_entity.id
_entity.type
_entity.pdbx_description
1 polymer ?
#
loop_
_entity_poly.entity_id
_entity_poly.type
_entity_poly.pdbx_seq_one_letter_code
_entity_poly.pdbx_strand_id
1 'polypeptide(L)'
;GQYLPVFASTVCDNKPRLVNAGFAPINISSVMIGNGLTDVPTMVPAWVDVQCSPVSIFPVQDIGTDPDVVIQLPRCTKWLKDACQDQFDRISCSAALKFFFTSMLDPYIATG
;
A
#
# COMPACT_ATOMS: atom_id res chain seq x y z
N GLY A 1 0.85 -0.83 7.26
CA GLY A 1 -0.09 0.19 7.75
C GLY A 1 -1.54 -0.16 7.54
N GLN A 2 -1.90 -1.42 7.25
CA GLN A 2 -3.31 -1.80 7.05
C GLN A 2 -4.02 -2.15 8.38
N TYR A 3 -3.36 -2.92 9.25
CA TYR A 3 -4.00 -3.42 10.47
C TYR A 3 -4.32 -2.32 11.49
N LEU A 4 -3.36 -1.43 11.77
CA LEU A 4 -3.53 -0.44 12.83
C LEU A 4 -4.71 0.51 12.58
N PRO A 5 -4.94 1.06 11.37
CA PRO A 5 -6.16 1.80 11.07
C PRO A 5 -7.44 0.99 11.27
N VAL A 6 -7.48 -0.26 10.82
CA VAL A 6 -8.65 -1.15 10.96
C VAL A 6 -8.93 -1.50 12.44
N PHE A 7 -7.88 -1.71 13.23
CA PHE A 7 -8.04 -1.97 14.67
C PHE A 7 -8.50 -0.72 15.40
N ALA A 8 -7.95 0.45 15.06
CA ALA A 8 -8.36 1.71 15.64
C ALA A 8 -9.82 2.04 15.31
N SER A 9 -10.25 1.83 14.05
CA SER A 9 -11.66 2.00 13.68
C SER A 9 -12.55 1.03 14.45
N THR A 10 -12.16 -0.24 14.55
CA THR A 10 -12.90 -1.27 15.30
C THR A 10 -13.11 -0.85 16.77
N VAL A 11 -12.09 -0.32 17.44
CA VAL A 11 -12.21 0.13 18.83
C VAL A 11 -13.11 1.37 18.93
N CYS A 12 -12.99 2.32 18.01
CA CYS A 12 -13.86 3.49 17.95
C CYS A 12 -15.34 3.09 17.74
N ASP A 13 -15.60 2.20 16.79
CA ASP A 13 -16.94 1.76 16.40
C ASP A 13 -17.62 0.91 17.49
N ASN A 14 -16.85 0.11 18.23
CA ASN A 14 -17.38 -0.72 19.31
C ASN A 14 -17.46 -0.01 20.66
N LYS A 15 -16.94 1.22 20.78
CA LYS A 15 -17.01 2.01 22.02
C LYS A 15 -18.44 2.13 22.59
N PRO A 16 -19.49 2.45 21.80
CA PRO A 16 -20.85 2.52 22.32
C PRO A 16 -21.36 1.18 22.83
N ARG A 17 -20.99 0.07 22.19
CA ARG A 17 -21.39 -1.29 22.61
C ARG A 17 -20.78 -1.67 23.96
N LEU A 18 -19.51 -1.32 24.18
CA LEU A 18 -18.84 -1.53 25.47
C LEU A 18 -19.52 -0.74 26.60
N VAL A 19 -19.81 0.53 26.36
CA VAL A 19 -20.49 1.39 27.34
C VAL A 19 -21.89 0.87 27.67
N ASN A 20 -22.67 0.46 26.67
CA ASN A 20 -24.01 -0.09 26.88
C ASN A 20 -24.00 -1.43 27.64
N ALA A 21 -22.92 -2.20 27.52
CA ALA A 21 -22.73 -3.44 28.27
C ALA A 21 -22.14 -3.21 29.69
N GLY A 22 -22.01 -1.95 30.13
CA GLY A 22 -21.51 -1.60 31.46
C GLY A 22 -19.99 -1.62 31.60
N PHE A 23 -19.24 -1.75 30.51
CA PHE A 23 -17.78 -1.69 30.53
C PHE A 23 -17.26 -0.25 30.40
N ALA A 24 -16.07 -0.01 30.96
CA ALA A 24 -15.38 1.26 30.80
C ALA A 24 -15.05 1.52 29.31
N PRO A 25 -15.22 2.75 28.80
CA PRO A 25 -14.90 3.08 27.41
C PRO A 25 -13.39 3.01 27.17
N ILE A 26 -12.99 2.43 26.04
CA ILE A 26 -11.60 2.46 25.58
C ILE A 26 -11.40 3.71 24.72
N ASN A 27 -10.50 4.58 25.14
CA ASN A 27 -10.15 5.80 24.43
C ASN A 27 -8.75 5.68 23.82
N ILE A 28 -8.69 5.40 22.53
CA ILE A 28 -7.44 5.48 21.76
C ILE A 28 -7.13 6.95 21.52
N SER A 29 -5.95 7.42 21.93
CA SER A 29 -5.49 8.78 21.74
C SER A 29 -4.75 8.99 20.43
N SER A 30 -3.97 7.99 19.99
CA SER A 30 -3.21 8.04 18.73
C SER A 30 -2.86 6.64 18.24
N VAL A 31 -2.46 6.57 16.96
CA VAL A 31 -1.90 5.38 16.32
C VAL A 31 -0.61 5.78 15.62
N MET A 32 0.47 5.04 15.86
CA MET A 32 1.77 5.27 15.19
C MET A 32 1.98 4.22 14.11
N ILE A 33 2.23 4.65 12.87
CA ILE A 33 2.46 3.78 11.72
C ILE A 33 3.82 4.15 11.11
N GLY A 34 4.86 3.37 11.41
CA GLY A 34 6.18 3.50 10.77
C GLY A 34 6.25 2.65 9.50
N ASN A 35 6.79 3.22 8.41
CA ASN A 35 7.06 2.56 7.12
C ASN A 35 5.94 1.61 6.65
N GLY A 36 4.68 2.05 6.81
CA GLY A 36 3.53 1.19 6.58
C GLY A 36 3.11 1.15 5.12
N LEU A 37 2.82 -0.06 4.61
CA LEU A 37 1.98 -0.23 3.43
C LEU A 37 0.52 0.11 3.81
N THR A 38 0.00 1.24 3.36
CA THR A 38 -1.33 1.75 3.77
C THR A 38 -2.22 1.98 2.55
N ASP A 39 -1.74 2.73 1.56
CA ASP A 39 -2.47 3.05 0.35
C ASP A 39 -1.61 2.71 -0.87
N VAL A 40 -1.64 1.44 -1.28
CA VAL A 40 -0.70 0.91 -2.28
C VAL A 40 -0.73 1.70 -3.59
N PRO A 41 -1.89 1.95 -4.24
CA PRO A 41 -1.93 2.64 -5.53
C PRO A 41 -1.26 4.02 -5.53
N THR A 42 -1.37 4.78 -4.43
CA THR A 42 -0.76 6.10 -4.32
C THR A 42 0.71 6.05 -3.90
N MET A 43 1.14 4.96 -3.25
CA MET A 43 2.53 4.74 -2.87
C MET A 43 3.41 4.26 -4.03
N VAL A 44 2.86 3.48 -4.99
CA VAL A 44 3.68 2.88 -6.08
C VAL A 44 4.51 3.90 -6.88
N PRO A 45 4.00 5.08 -7.27
CA PRO A 45 4.81 6.07 -7.99
C PRO A 45 6.08 6.47 -7.22
N ALA A 46 5.96 6.69 -5.91
CA ALA A 46 7.10 7.04 -5.07
C ALA A 46 8.15 5.91 -4.98
N TRP A 47 7.73 4.65 -5.15
CA TRP A 47 8.69 3.54 -5.21
C TRP A 47 9.54 3.65 -6.47
N VAL A 48 8.93 3.92 -7.64
CA VAL A 48 9.68 4.13 -8.89
C VAL A 48 10.65 5.30 -8.75
N ASP A 49 10.21 6.41 -8.17
CA ASP A 49 11.08 7.57 -7.95
C ASP A 49 12.31 7.20 -7.11
N VAL A 50 12.13 6.54 -5.96
CA VAL A 50 13.24 6.16 -5.06
C VAL A 50 14.18 5.12 -5.70
N GLN A 51 13.66 4.20 -6.50
CA GLN A 51 14.44 3.14 -7.12
C GLN A 51 15.27 3.65 -8.31
N CYS A 52 14.68 4.54 -9.10
CA CYS A 52 15.19 4.93 -10.41
C CYS A 52 15.80 6.33 -10.48
N SER A 53 15.68 7.14 -9.42
CA SER A 53 16.15 8.51 -9.41
C SER A 53 16.79 8.90 -8.07
N PRO A 54 17.69 9.89 -8.03
CA PRO A 54 18.42 10.28 -6.83
C PRO A 54 17.59 11.13 -5.86
N VAL A 55 16.28 10.90 -5.75
CA VAL A 55 15.37 11.66 -4.87
C VAL A 55 15.61 11.43 -3.38
N SER A 56 16.28 10.32 -3.02
CA SER A 56 16.59 9.99 -1.62
C SER A 56 17.99 9.39 -1.46
N ILE A 57 18.31 8.37 -2.26
CA ILE A 57 19.61 7.68 -2.27
C ILE A 57 20.09 7.50 -3.71
N PHE A 58 21.28 6.92 -3.92
CA PHE A 58 21.71 6.56 -5.26
C PHE A 58 20.72 5.57 -5.90
N PRO A 59 20.30 5.78 -7.17
CA PRO A 59 19.39 4.87 -7.86
C PRO A 59 19.94 3.44 -7.91
N VAL A 60 19.13 2.47 -7.57
CA VAL A 60 19.51 1.04 -7.66
C VAL A 60 19.08 0.40 -8.97
N GLN A 61 18.18 1.06 -9.71
CA GLN A 61 17.74 0.68 -11.05
C GLN A 61 17.98 1.82 -12.04
N ASP A 62 18.43 1.49 -13.25
CA ASP A 62 18.61 2.46 -14.33
C ASP A 62 17.52 2.26 -15.40
N ILE A 63 16.66 3.27 -15.55
CA ILE A 63 15.58 3.29 -16.54
C ILE A 63 16.12 3.16 -17.97
N GLY A 64 17.36 3.61 -18.23
CA GLY A 64 17.99 3.50 -19.54
C GLY A 64 18.23 2.05 -19.97
N THR A 65 18.43 1.14 -19.01
CA THR A 65 18.68 -0.28 -19.27
C THR A 65 17.45 -1.16 -19.04
N ASP A 66 16.57 -0.79 -18.12
CA ASP A 66 15.31 -1.48 -17.85
C ASP A 66 14.15 -0.49 -17.66
N PRO A 67 13.46 -0.08 -18.75
CA PRO A 67 12.37 0.87 -18.68
C PRO A 67 11.04 0.25 -18.22
N ASP A 68 10.97 -1.08 -18.02
CA ASP A 68 9.70 -1.79 -17.87
C ASP A 68 8.93 -1.32 -16.63
N VAL A 69 9.63 -1.04 -15.51
CA VAL A 69 8.99 -0.53 -14.28
C VAL A 69 8.27 0.80 -14.50
N VAL A 70 8.82 1.68 -15.34
CA VAL A 70 8.19 2.98 -15.67
C VAL A 70 7.02 2.77 -16.63
N ILE A 71 7.16 1.88 -17.60
CA ILE A 71 6.11 1.57 -18.58
C ILE A 71 4.89 0.94 -17.90
N GLN A 72 5.10 0.03 -16.92
CA GLN A 72 4.01 -0.65 -16.23
C GLN A 72 3.36 0.18 -15.12
N LEU A 73 4.00 1.27 -14.66
CA LEU A 73 3.52 2.09 -13.55
C LEU A 73 2.07 2.57 -13.72
N PRO A 74 1.64 3.19 -14.85
CA PRO A 74 0.27 3.68 -15.00
C PRO A 74 -0.78 2.55 -14.95
N ARG A 75 -0.41 1.36 -15.44
CA ARG A 75 -1.28 0.18 -15.40
C ARG A 75 -1.39 -0.37 -13.99
N CYS A 76 -0.27 -0.47 -13.26
CA CYS A 76 -0.25 -0.95 -11.87
C CYS A 76 -1.11 -0.06 -10.98
N THR A 77 -0.89 1.25 -10.99
CA THR A 77 -1.63 2.20 -10.14
C THR A 77 -3.11 2.19 -10.44
N LYS A 78 -3.49 2.26 -11.72
CA LYS A 78 -4.89 2.21 -12.14
C LYS A 78 -5.56 0.90 -11.76
N TRP A 79 -4.95 -0.24 -12.06
CA TRP A 79 -5.59 -1.53 -11.82
C TRP A 79 -5.74 -1.83 -10.33
N LEU A 80 -4.73 -1.51 -9.51
CA LEU A 80 -4.83 -1.64 -8.06
C LEU A 80 -5.94 -0.73 -7.50
N LYS A 81 -6.04 0.52 -7.98
CA LYS A 81 -7.12 1.43 -7.56
C LYS A 81 -8.49 0.88 -7.94
N ASP A 82 -8.69 0.59 -9.22
CA ASP A 82 -9.99 0.17 -9.76
C ASP A 82 -10.46 -1.15 -9.09
N ALA A 83 -9.58 -2.16 -9.03
CA ALA A 83 -9.94 -3.50 -8.56
C ALA A 83 -9.89 -3.66 -7.03
N CYS A 84 -8.96 -3.00 -6.32
CA CYS A 84 -8.77 -3.19 -4.88
C CYS A 84 -9.36 -2.08 -4.00
N GLN A 85 -9.66 -0.89 -4.53
CA GLN A 85 -10.16 0.23 -3.72
C GLN A 85 -11.57 0.65 -4.14
N ASP A 86 -11.76 0.93 -5.43
CA ASP A 86 -13.00 1.51 -5.91
C ASP A 86 -14.11 0.44 -5.99
N GLN A 87 -13.80 -0.77 -6.48
CA GLN A 87 -14.75 -1.89 -6.54
C GLN A 87 -14.58 -2.92 -5.42
N PHE A 88 -13.35 -3.15 -4.98
CA PHE A 88 -12.96 -4.31 -4.15
C PHE A 88 -13.49 -5.66 -4.68
N ASP A 89 -13.12 -6.00 -5.92
CA ASP A 89 -13.35 -7.35 -6.44
C ASP A 89 -12.19 -8.26 -6.04
N ARG A 90 -12.43 -9.24 -5.18
CA ARG A 90 -11.37 -10.07 -4.59
C ARG A 90 -10.50 -10.76 -5.64
N ILE A 91 -11.11 -11.25 -6.72
CA ILE A 91 -10.39 -12.00 -7.78
C ILE A 91 -9.52 -11.03 -8.58
N SER A 92 -10.11 -9.94 -9.06
CA SER A 92 -9.41 -8.92 -9.85
C SER A 92 -8.36 -8.21 -9.04
N CYS A 93 -8.61 -7.93 -7.76
CA CYS A 93 -7.63 -7.34 -6.86
C CYS A 93 -6.43 -8.28 -6.65
N SER A 94 -6.67 -9.59 -6.48
CA SER A 94 -5.58 -10.57 -6.38
C SER A 94 -4.74 -10.62 -7.65
N ALA A 95 -5.37 -10.51 -8.83
CA ALA A 95 -4.68 -10.43 -10.11
C ALA A 95 -3.87 -9.13 -10.26
N ALA A 96 -4.44 -7.98 -9.86
CA ALA A 96 -3.78 -6.69 -9.89
C ALA A 96 -2.55 -6.64 -8.96
N LEU A 97 -2.68 -7.19 -7.74
CA LEU A 97 -1.57 -7.33 -6.80
C LEU A 97 -0.47 -8.24 -7.36
N LYS A 98 -0.83 -9.40 -7.92
CA LYS A 98 0.15 -10.29 -8.54
C LYS A 98 0.91 -9.59 -9.66
N PHE A 99 0.19 -8.91 -10.55
CA PHE A 99 0.80 -8.15 -11.64
C PHE A 99 1.76 -7.08 -11.10
N PHE A 100 1.34 -6.30 -10.11
CA PHE A 100 2.17 -5.32 -9.44
C PHE A 100 3.46 -5.92 -8.88
N PHE A 101 3.38 -7.02 -8.12
CA PHE A 101 4.57 -7.67 -7.56
C PHE A 101 5.54 -8.11 -8.66
N THR A 102 5.03 -8.77 -9.70
CA THR A 102 5.86 -9.28 -10.80
C THR A 102 6.47 -8.20 -11.68
N SER A 103 5.79 -7.06 -11.83
CA SER A 103 6.21 -6.00 -12.75
C SER A 103 7.00 -4.88 -12.08
N MET A 104 6.88 -4.71 -10.76
CA MET A 104 7.51 -3.61 -10.04
C MET A 104 8.48 -4.09 -8.97
N LEU A 105 8.09 -5.08 -8.15
CA LEU A 105 8.89 -5.50 -7.00
C LEU A 105 9.94 -6.53 -7.36
N ASP A 106 9.60 -7.54 -8.18
CA ASP A 106 10.55 -8.58 -8.58
C ASP A 106 11.80 -8.01 -9.29
N PRO A 107 11.70 -7.03 -10.22
CA PRO A 107 12.87 -6.39 -10.82
C PRO A 107 13.76 -5.67 -9.81
N TYR A 108 13.17 -5.04 -8.80
CA TYR A 108 13.91 -4.41 -7.72
C TYR A 108 14.63 -5.43 -6.84
N ILE A 109 13.96 -6.52 -6.46
CA ILE A 109 14.58 -7.61 -5.70
C ILE A 109 15.78 -8.19 -6.48
N ALA A 110 15.68 -8.26 -7.82
CA ALA A 110 16.76 -8.76 -8.66
C ALA A 110 18.02 -7.87 -8.67
N THR A 111 17.97 -6.64 -8.15
CA THR A 111 19.17 -5.76 -8.08
C THR A 111 20.14 -6.12 -6.96
N GLY A 112 19.76 -7.01 -6.03
CA GLY A 112 20.63 -7.48 -4.94
C GLY A 112 20.26 -6.91 -3.58
#